data_AF-A0A9E0QZN1-F1
#
_entry.id   AF-A0A9E0QZN1-F1
#
_cell.length_a   1.000
_cell.length_b   1.000
_cell.length_c   1.000
_cell.angle_alpha   90.00
_cell.angle_beta   90.00
_cell.angle_gamma   90.00
#
_symmetry.space_group_name_H-M   'P 1'
#
loop_
_entity.id
_entity.type
_entity.pdbx_description
1 polymer ?
#
loop_
_entity_poly.entity_id
_entity_poly.type
_entity_poly.pdbx_seq_one_letter_code
_entity_poly.pdbx_strand_id
1 'polypeptide(L)'
;MSPSDPVLRPTALALASVNPQGKSLGLRPGDILLRVDGQAVDGKTKDIQALFRAQPDRARVLWIWRDGQVWPVLGRSAILGRWRVMPRPEGIATLPEHRPAERLQNFDVMIGPDETYDAQPRTPSVMALLPPLYMVQMRLWTPLALWAALALVSVPLGWVAGAALQILVCVYFWRAAPMLVRTDRTARGFRLWRVIAARSERDLHRQMTSLAPDLRFFHAAARPMPKRVEAR
;
A
#
# COMPACT_ATOMS: atom_id res chain seq x y z
N MET A 1 10.10 11.92 -52.66
CA MET A 1 9.23 12.03 -51.47
C MET A 1 9.10 10.65 -50.86
N SER A 2 9.88 10.33 -49.83
CA SER A 2 9.74 9.04 -49.11
C SER A 2 8.44 9.04 -48.31
N PRO A 3 7.70 7.92 -48.29
CA PRO A 3 6.53 7.79 -47.43
C PRO A 3 6.97 7.83 -45.98
N SER A 4 6.27 8.65 -45.19
CA SER A 4 6.46 8.81 -43.76
C SER A 4 6.23 7.46 -43.07
N ASP A 5 7.25 6.94 -42.39
CA ASP A 5 7.04 5.87 -41.41
C ASP A 5 5.94 6.31 -40.44
N PRO A 6 4.93 5.46 -40.15
CA PRO A 6 3.97 5.78 -39.11
C PRO A 6 4.74 5.87 -37.80
N VAL A 7 4.81 7.08 -37.23
CA VAL A 7 5.38 7.30 -35.89
C VAL A 7 4.62 6.38 -34.94
N LEU A 8 5.24 5.26 -34.56
CA LEU A 8 4.70 4.31 -33.59
C LEU A 8 4.54 5.08 -32.28
N ARG A 9 3.30 5.50 -32.00
CA ARG A 9 2.98 6.13 -30.73
C ARG A 9 3.30 5.11 -29.64
N PRO A 10 4.07 5.48 -28.61
CA PRO A 10 4.37 4.56 -27.52
C PRO A 10 3.06 4.05 -26.93
N THR A 11 2.91 2.74 -26.89
CA THR A 11 1.74 2.04 -26.35
C THR A 11 1.99 1.67 -24.89
N ALA A 12 0.90 1.64 -24.11
CA ALA A 12 0.88 1.21 -22.72
C ALA A 12 -0.23 0.17 -22.51
N LEU A 13 -0.32 -0.39 -21.31
CA LEU A 13 -1.39 -1.33 -20.95
C LEU A 13 -2.28 -0.74 -19.86
N ALA A 14 -3.59 -0.69 -20.12
CA ALA A 14 -4.59 -0.40 -19.11
C ALA A 14 -5.28 -1.65 -18.59
N LEU A 15 -5.65 -1.64 -17.31
CA LEU A 15 -6.55 -2.62 -16.73
C LEU A 15 -7.97 -2.37 -17.23
N ALA A 16 -8.47 -3.24 -18.12
CA ALA A 16 -9.87 -3.24 -18.52
C ALA A 16 -10.79 -3.79 -17.42
N SER A 17 -10.28 -4.74 -16.62
CA SER A 17 -10.96 -5.30 -15.44
C SER A 17 -9.92 -5.71 -14.42
N VAL A 18 -10.29 -5.74 -13.14
CA VAL A 18 -9.36 -6.07 -12.04
C VAL A 18 -9.89 -7.27 -11.25
N ASN A 19 -9.04 -8.28 -11.07
CA ASN A 19 -9.36 -9.48 -10.31
C ASN A 19 -9.12 -9.27 -8.79
N PRO A 20 -9.41 -10.25 -7.90
CA PRO A 20 -9.17 -10.11 -6.48
C PRO A 20 -7.72 -9.76 -6.11
N GLN A 21 -6.71 -10.31 -6.83
CA GLN A 21 -5.30 -9.99 -6.60
C GLN A 21 -4.99 -8.53 -6.93
N GLY A 22 -5.43 -8.02 -8.08
CA GLY A 22 -5.27 -6.60 -8.43
C GLY A 22 -6.04 -5.66 -7.49
N LYS A 23 -7.26 -6.03 -7.09
CA LYS A 23 -8.05 -5.27 -6.10
C LYS A 23 -7.35 -5.23 -4.75
N SER A 24 -6.72 -6.34 -4.35
CA SER A 24 -5.91 -6.38 -3.14
C SER A 24 -4.74 -5.40 -3.18
N LEU A 25 -4.25 -5.01 -4.36
CA LEU A 25 -3.22 -3.99 -4.56
C LEU A 25 -3.80 -2.57 -4.73
N GLY A 26 -5.10 -2.37 -4.47
CA GLY A 26 -5.76 -1.07 -4.64
C GLY A 26 -5.93 -0.64 -6.10
N LEU A 27 -5.75 -1.58 -7.05
CA LEU A 27 -5.90 -1.31 -8.48
C LEU A 27 -7.38 -1.24 -8.87
N ARG A 28 -7.66 -0.45 -9.90
CA ARG A 28 -9.00 -0.20 -10.44
C ARG A 28 -9.00 -0.34 -11.97
N PRO A 29 -10.16 -0.64 -12.58
CA PRO A 29 -10.30 -0.52 -14.02
C PRO A 29 -9.91 0.90 -14.47
N GLY A 30 -9.17 1.01 -15.56
CA GLY A 30 -8.60 2.25 -16.07
C GLY A 30 -7.16 2.51 -15.64
N ASP A 31 -6.64 1.82 -14.64
CA ASP A 31 -5.22 1.94 -14.23
C ASP A 31 -4.28 1.55 -15.35
N ILE A 32 -3.28 2.40 -15.59
CA ILE A 32 -2.32 2.22 -16.68
C ILE A 32 -0.99 1.78 -16.11
N LEU A 33 -0.46 0.67 -16.61
CA LEU A 33 0.88 0.20 -16.31
C LEU A 33 1.86 0.84 -17.29
N LEU A 34 2.77 1.63 -16.75
CA LEU A 34 3.78 2.36 -17.53
C LEU A 34 5.11 1.62 -17.61
N ARG A 35 5.48 0.93 -16.52
CA ARG A 35 6.80 0.29 -16.37
C ARG A 35 6.73 -0.87 -15.38
N VAL A 36 7.45 -1.95 -15.68
CA VAL A 36 7.69 -3.05 -14.74
C VAL A 36 9.17 -3.04 -14.41
N ASP A 37 9.47 -2.90 -13.13
CA ASP A 37 10.80 -2.60 -12.63
C ASP A 37 11.39 -1.37 -13.36
N GLY A 38 12.44 -1.57 -14.14
CA GLY A 38 13.09 -0.55 -14.97
C GLY A 38 12.67 -0.60 -16.45
N GLN A 39 11.87 -1.58 -16.87
CA GLN A 39 11.53 -1.82 -18.27
C GLN A 39 10.18 -1.20 -18.62
N ALA A 40 10.19 -0.27 -19.58
CA ALA A 40 8.97 0.34 -20.09
C ALA A 40 8.08 -0.73 -20.74
N VAL A 41 6.78 -0.64 -20.50
CA VAL A 41 5.81 -1.52 -21.14
C VAL A 41 5.46 -0.94 -22.50
N ASP A 42 5.64 -1.72 -23.57
CA ASP A 42 5.40 -1.33 -24.97
C ASP A 42 4.00 -1.75 -25.47
N GLY A 43 3.11 -2.17 -24.58
CA GLY A 43 1.76 -2.62 -24.93
C GLY A 43 1.64 -4.13 -25.20
N LYS A 44 2.70 -4.94 -25.05
CA LYS A 44 2.60 -6.40 -25.19
C LYS A 44 2.39 -7.09 -23.84
N THR A 45 1.21 -7.68 -23.63
CA THR A 45 0.89 -8.43 -22.41
C THR A 45 1.77 -9.67 -22.21
N LYS A 46 2.23 -10.31 -23.30
CA LYS A 46 3.12 -11.48 -23.25
C LYS A 46 4.43 -11.16 -22.54
N ASP A 47 4.96 -9.95 -22.77
CA ASP A 47 6.28 -9.56 -22.24
C ASP A 47 6.22 -9.42 -20.72
N ILE A 48 5.12 -8.88 -20.18
CA ILE A 48 4.92 -8.82 -18.73
C ILE A 48 4.77 -10.23 -18.14
N GLN A 49 4.00 -11.10 -18.77
CA GLN A 49 3.89 -12.48 -18.30
C GLN A 49 5.25 -13.18 -18.30
N ALA A 50 6.07 -12.97 -19.33
CA ALA A 50 7.42 -13.49 -19.42
C ALA A 50 8.32 -12.95 -18.29
N LEU A 51 8.23 -11.66 -17.97
CA LEU A 51 8.95 -11.07 -16.84
C LEU A 51 8.61 -11.78 -15.53
N PHE A 52 7.33 -11.96 -15.21
CA PHE A 52 6.93 -12.65 -13.99
C PHE A 52 7.30 -14.14 -13.99
N ARG A 53 7.24 -14.83 -15.13
CA ARG A 53 7.64 -16.24 -15.24
C ARG A 53 9.14 -16.47 -15.07
N ALA A 54 9.97 -15.52 -15.49
CA ALA A 54 11.42 -15.65 -15.37
C ALA A 54 11.89 -15.72 -13.90
N GLN A 55 11.15 -15.08 -12.97
CA GLN A 55 11.46 -15.04 -11.54
C GLN A 55 10.15 -15.06 -10.73
N PRO A 56 9.48 -16.23 -10.60
CA PRO A 56 8.14 -16.32 -10.04
C PRO A 56 8.05 -15.93 -8.57
N ASP A 57 9.12 -16.13 -7.80
CA ASP A 57 9.16 -15.80 -6.36
C ASP A 57 9.52 -14.34 -6.07
N ARG A 58 9.96 -13.60 -7.10
CA ARG A 58 10.41 -12.20 -6.93
C ARG A 58 9.25 -11.24 -7.14
N ALA A 59 9.03 -10.38 -6.15
CA ALA A 59 8.14 -9.23 -6.33
C ALA A 59 8.77 -8.24 -7.32
N ARG A 60 7.93 -7.63 -8.17
CA ARG A 60 8.33 -6.64 -9.18
C ARG A 60 7.62 -5.31 -8.92
N VAL A 61 8.29 -4.22 -9.24
CA VAL A 61 7.77 -2.86 -9.08
C VAL A 61 6.94 -2.48 -10.30
N LEU A 62 5.65 -2.34 -10.12
CA LEU A 62 4.70 -1.89 -11.13
C LEU A 62 4.49 -0.39 -10.98
N TRP A 63 4.83 0.38 -12.01
CA TRP A 63 4.55 1.82 -12.05
C TRP A 63 3.17 2.05 -12.65
N ILE A 64 2.24 2.42 -11.79
CA ILE A 64 0.83 2.62 -12.13
C ILE A 64 0.56 4.11 -12.30
N TRP A 65 -0.27 4.42 -13.29
CA TRP A 65 -0.82 5.73 -13.53
C TRP A 65 -2.34 5.72 -13.43
N ARG A 66 -2.88 6.75 -12.80
CA ARG A 66 -4.32 7.05 -12.71
C ARG A 66 -4.49 8.55 -12.45
N ASP A 67 -5.37 9.20 -13.21
CA ASP A 67 -5.78 10.60 -13.00
C ASP A 67 -4.60 11.57 -12.84
N GLY A 68 -3.58 11.45 -13.71
CA GLY A 68 -2.39 12.31 -13.69
C GLY A 68 -1.35 11.96 -12.63
N GLN A 69 -1.60 10.96 -11.78
CA GLN A 69 -0.71 10.55 -10.71
C GLN A 69 0.02 9.26 -11.05
N VAL A 70 1.31 9.18 -10.70
CA VAL A 70 2.15 7.99 -10.90
C VAL A 70 2.66 7.49 -9.56
N TRP A 71 2.49 6.20 -9.28
CA TRP A 71 3.03 5.59 -8.06
C TRP A 71 3.50 4.15 -8.30
N PRO A 72 4.51 3.69 -7.53
CA PRO A 72 4.96 2.31 -7.58
C PRO A 72 4.08 1.39 -6.72
N VAL A 73 3.90 0.14 -7.15
CA VAL A 73 3.21 -0.93 -6.43
C VAL A 73 4.03 -2.22 -6.56
N LEU A 74 4.25 -2.97 -5.48
CA LEU A 74 4.86 -4.29 -5.61
C LEU A 74 3.80 -5.34 -5.95
N GLY A 75 4.00 -6.03 -7.07
CA GLY A 75 3.20 -7.18 -7.49
C GLY A 75 4.06 -8.43 -7.57
N ARG A 76 3.47 -9.61 -7.31
CA ARG A 76 4.10 -10.93 -7.52
C ARG A 76 3.56 -11.68 -8.74
N SER A 77 2.62 -11.07 -9.45
CA SER A 77 1.96 -11.68 -10.60
C SER A 77 1.60 -10.63 -11.64
N ALA A 78 1.67 -11.02 -12.92
CA ALA A 78 1.13 -10.27 -14.04
C ALA A 78 -0.41 -10.35 -14.12
N ILE A 79 -1.00 -11.35 -13.47
CA ILE A 79 -2.44 -11.67 -13.51
C ILE A 79 -3.16 -10.82 -12.47
N LEU A 80 -3.25 -9.52 -12.75
CA LEU A 80 -3.97 -8.54 -11.91
C LEU A 80 -5.38 -8.24 -12.44
N GLY A 81 -5.73 -8.84 -13.56
CA GLY A 81 -6.94 -8.54 -14.30
C GLY A 81 -6.77 -8.80 -15.79
N ARG A 82 -7.55 -8.09 -16.60
CA ARG A 82 -7.42 -8.10 -18.07
C ARG A 82 -6.74 -6.83 -18.52
N TRP A 83 -5.61 -6.97 -19.21
CA TRP A 83 -4.89 -5.86 -19.81
C TRP A 83 -5.43 -5.57 -21.21
N ARG A 84 -5.51 -4.29 -21.56
CA ARG A 84 -5.86 -3.80 -22.90
C ARG A 84 -4.81 -2.80 -23.34
N VAL A 85 -4.37 -2.93 -24.59
CA VAL A 85 -3.43 -1.98 -25.21
C VAL A 85 -4.13 -0.64 -25.38
N MET A 86 -3.40 0.43 -25.06
CA MET A 86 -3.85 1.80 -25.30
C MET A 86 -2.68 2.71 -25.62
N PRO A 87 -2.93 3.88 -26.22
CA PRO A 87 -1.91 4.92 -26.34
C PRO A 87 -1.38 5.30 -24.96
N ARG A 88 -0.07 5.48 -24.84
CA ARG A 88 0.53 5.99 -23.60
C ARG A 88 -0.03 7.40 -23.31
N PRO A 89 -0.42 7.70 -22.06
CA PRO A 89 -0.91 9.02 -21.70
C PRO A 89 0.13 10.11 -22.00
N GLU A 90 -0.34 11.21 -22.58
CA GLU A 90 0.45 12.42 -22.78
C GLU A 90 0.69 13.12 -21.43
N GLY A 91 1.84 13.79 -21.27
CA GLY A 91 2.20 14.49 -20.03
C GLY A 91 3.06 13.70 -19.02
N ILE A 92 3.35 12.42 -19.26
CA ILE A 92 4.33 11.66 -18.46
C ILE A 92 5.72 11.88 -19.06
N ALA A 93 6.31 13.06 -18.80
CA ALA A 93 7.62 13.43 -19.35
C ALA A 93 8.76 12.57 -18.79
N THR A 94 8.73 12.25 -17.49
CA THR A 94 9.73 11.41 -16.83
C THR A 94 9.09 10.55 -15.76
N LEU A 95 9.25 9.23 -15.90
CA LEU A 95 8.97 8.32 -14.79
C LEU A 95 10.06 8.50 -13.73
N PRO A 96 9.72 8.44 -12.42
CA PRO A 96 10.73 8.50 -11.38
C PRO A 96 11.81 7.43 -11.56
N GLU A 97 12.98 7.62 -10.97
CA GLU A 97 14.08 6.66 -11.09
C GLU A 97 13.64 5.25 -10.64
N HIS A 98 14.08 4.22 -11.37
CA HIS A 98 13.77 2.84 -11.01
C HIS A 98 14.39 2.50 -9.66
N ARG A 99 13.57 1.99 -8.75
CA ARG A 99 14.01 1.50 -7.45
C ARG A 99 13.89 -0.03 -7.42
N PRO A 100 14.92 -0.75 -6.97
CA PRO A 100 14.90 -2.20 -6.90
C PRO A 100 13.84 -2.70 -5.92
N ALA A 101 13.14 -3.78 -6.30
CA ALA A 101 12.01 -4.32 -5.55
C ALA A 101 12.37 -4.80 -4.14
N GLU A 102 13.60 -5.26 -3.92
CA GLU A 102 14.09 -5.86 -2.67
C GLU A 102 14.10 -4.85 -1.51
N ARG A 103 14.20 -3.56 -1.83
CA ARG A 103 14.26 -2.48 -0.83
C ARG A 103 12.89 -1.87 -0.55
N LEU A 104 11.85 -2.32 -1.24
CA LEU A 104 10.52 -1.75 -1.17
C LEU A 104 9.59 -2.69 -0.40
N GLN A 105 8.58 -2.10 0.22
CA GLN A 105 7.44 -2.82 0.78
C GLN A 105 6.15 -2.08 0.44
N ASN A 106 5.04 -2.83 0.37
CA ASN A 106 3.73 -2.25 0.12
C ASN A 106 3.16 -1.65 1.40
N PHE A 107 2.68 -0.41 1.28
CA PHE A 107 1.91 0.29 2.29
C PHE A 107 0.47 0.46 1.82
N ASP A 108 -0.47 0.15 2.71
CA ASP A 108 -1.88 0.48 2.55
C ASP A 108 -2.09 1.94 2.93
N VAL A 109 -2.46 2.76 1.94
CA VAL A 109 -2.83 4.15 2.17
C VAL A 109 -4.34 4.22 2.26
N MET A 110 -4.84 4.57 3.44
CA MET A 110 -6.25 4.71 3.76
C MET A 110 -6.58 6.18 3.95
N ILE A 111 -7.67 6.65 3.35
CA ILE A 111 -8.16 8.02 3.50
C ILE A 111 -9.37 8.04 4.42
N GLY A 112 -9.36 8.93 5.41
CA GLY A 112 -10.44 9.16 6.35
C GLY A 112 -11.37 10.30 5.89
N PRO A 113 -12.45 10.55 6.65
CA PRO A 113 -13.44 11.59 6.33
C PRO A 113 -12.90 13.02 6.44
N ASP A 114 -11.94 13.27 7.34
CA ASP A 114 -11.46 14.63 7.68
C ASP A 114 -10.21 15.05 6.89
N GLU A 115 -10.12 14.68 5.61
CA GLU A 115 -8.92 14.89 4.77
C GLU A 115 -7.65 14.30 5.40
N THR A 116 -7.82 13.31 6.27
CA THR A 116 -6.70 12.61 6.89
C THR A 116 -6.35 11.37 6.08
N TYR A 117 -5.08 10.97 6.12
CA TYR A 117 -4.66 9.67 5.65
C TYR A 117 -3.91 8.92 6.75
N ASP A 118 -4.09 7.61 6.75
CA ASP A 118 -3.29 6.67 7.52
C ASP A 118 -2.55 5.75 6.53
N ALA A 119 -1.36 5.35 6.90
CA ALA A 119 -0.45 4.61 6.05
C ALA A 119 0.19 3.47 6.83
N GLN A 120 -0.01 2.24 6.38
CA GLN A 120 0.42 1.08 7.15
C GLN A 120 1.16 0.06 6.31
N PRO A 121 2.28 -0.47 6.80
CA PRO A 121 2.98 -1.53 6.10
C PRO A 121 2.13 -2.80 6.09
N ARG A 122 2.16 -3.54 4.98
CA ARG A 122 1.53 -4.87 4.90
C ARG A 122 2.30 -5.96 5.63
N THR A 123 3.54 -5.67 6.02
CA THR A 123 4.37 -6.56 6.83
C THR A 123 4.09 -6.31 8.32
N PRO A 124 3.97 -7.39 9.12
CA PRO A 124 3.75 -7.23 10.55
C PRO A 124 4.99 -6.61 11.19
N SER A 125 4.78 -5.57 12.00
CA SER A 125 5.86 -4.94 12.78
C SER A 125 6.33 -5.90 13.88
N VAL A 126 7.64 -5.99 14.10
CA VAL A 126 8.22 -6.76 15.23
C VAL A 126 7.64 -6.32 16.56
N MET A 127 7.29 -5.05 16.69
CA MET A 127 6.65 -4.50 17.89
C MET A 127 5.30 -5.16 18.21
N ALA A 128 4.62 -5.76 17.22
CA ALA A 128 3.38 -6.49 17.47
C ALA A 128 3.59 -7.86 18.15
N LEU A 129 4.84 -8.32 18.34
CA LEU A 129 5.17 -9.39 19.29
C LEU A 129 5.04 -8.97 20.75
N LEU A 130 4.90 -7.66 21.01
CA LEU A 130 4.45 -7.11 22.28
C LEU A 130 3.03 -6.55 22.09
N PRO A 131 1.99 -7.41 22.02
CA PRO A 131 0.62 -6.99 21.71
C PRO A 131 0.12 -5.79 22.50
N PRO A 132 0.27 -5.72 23.85
CA PRO A 132 -0.31 -4.60 24.60
C PRO A 132 0.32 -3.26 24.20
N LEU A 133 1.64 -3.21 24.03
CA LEU A 133 2.35 -2.00 23.65
C LEU A 133 1.95 -1.55 22.23
N TYR A 134 1.94 -2.50 21.29
CA TYR A 134 1.55 -2.23 19.91
C TYR A 134 0.11 -1.70 19.80
N MET A 135 -0.83 -2.33 20.52
CA MET A 135 -2.24 -1.96 20.49
C MET A 135 -2.48 -0.58 21.11
N VAL A 136 -1.83 -0.27 22.23
CA VAL A 136 -1.91 1.07 22.84
C VAL A 136 -1.38 2.13 21.88
N GLN A 137 -0.22 1.88 21.27
CA GLN A 137 0.38 2.81 20.30
C GLN A 137 -0.53 3.04 19.08
N MET A 138 -1.10 1.97 18.52
CA MET A 138 -2.01 2.06 17.36
C MET A 138 -3.44 2.50 17.74
N ARG A 139 -3.71 2.70 19.04
CA ARG A 139 -5.02 3.02 19.63
C ARG A 139 -6.11 1.99 19.30
N LEU A 140 -5.74 0.71 19.33
CA LEU A 140 -6.59 -0.46 19.08
C LEU A 140 -7.20 -0.98 20.39
N TRP A 141 -8.24 -0.33 20.88
CA TRP A 141 -8.83 -0.67 22.19
C TRP A 141 -9.58 -2.01 22.18
N THR A 142 -10.32 -2.33 21.12
CA THR A 142 -11.07 -3.60 21.04
C THR A 142 -10.15 -4.82 21.01
N PRO A 143 -9.08 -4.87 20.16
CA PRO A 143 -8.10 -5.96 20.23
C PRO A 143 -7.36 -6.03 21.56
N LEU A 144 -7.11 -4.89 22.22
CA LEU A 144 -6.46 -4.85 23.53
C LEU A 144 -7.32 -5.51 24.62
N ALA A 145 -8.61 -5.21 24.65
CA ALA A 145 -9.54 -5.84 25.57
C ALA A 145 -9.62 -7.36 25.36
N LEU A 146 -9.63 -7.80 24.09
CA LEU A 146 -9.60 -9.23 23.75
C LEU A 146 -8.32 -9.91 24.22
N TRP A 147 -7.16 -9.29 23.98
CA TRP A 147 -5.89 -9.79 24.49
C TRP A 147 -5.87 -9.89 26.02
N ALA A 148 -6.37 -8.86 26.71
CA ALA A 148 -6.46 -8.86 28.18
C ALA A 148 -7.36 -9.98 28.72
N ALA A 149 -8.50 -10.25 28.07
CA ALA A 149 -9.37 -11.36 28.43
C ALA A 149 -8.67 -12.73 28.25
N LEU A 150 -7.95 -12.92 27.14
CA LEU A 150 -7.15 -14.13 26.90
C LEU A 150 -6.01 -14.28 27.93
N ALA A 151 -5.41 -13.17 28.35
CA ALA A 151 -4.41 -13.16 29.41
C ALA A 151 -4.99 -13.64 30.73
N LEU A 152 -6.17 -13.16 31.13
CA LEU A 152 -6.86 -13.59 32.35
C LEU A 152 -7.22 -15.08 32.31
N VAL A 153 -7.71 -15.58 31.17
CA VAL A 153 -8.03 -17.01 30.98
C VAL A 153 -6.79 -17.89 31.12
N SER A 154 -5.59 -17.37 30.83
CA SER A 154 -4.34 -18.13 30.97
C SER A 154 -3.83 -18.31 32.40
N VAL A 155 -4.27 -17.46 33.34
CA VAL A 155 -3.83 -17.48 34.75
C VAL A 155 -4.07 -18.84 35.44
N PRO A 156 -5.27 -19.46 35.39
CA PRO A 156 -5.51 -20.74 36.07
C PRO A 156 -4.76 -21.94 35.47
N LEU A 157 -4.19 -21.83 34.26
CA LEU A 157 -3.42 -22.93 33.64
C LEU A 157 -2.04 -23.15 34.26
N GLY A 158 -1.63 -22.30 35.21
CA GLY A 158 -0.29 -22.32 35.79
C GLY A 158 0.78 -21.78 34.84
N TRP A 159 2.00 -21.65 35.34
CA TRP A 159 3.07 -20.89 34.66
C TRP A 159 3.49 -21.50 33.32
N VAL A 160 3.59 -22.82 33.20
CA VAL A 160 4.09 -23.48 31.97
C VAL A 160 3.05 -23.42 30.85
N ALA A 161 1.85 -23.94 31.10
CA ALA A 161 0.79 -23.95 30.09
C ALA A 161 0.27 -22.54 29.78
N GLY A 162 0.20 -21.66 30.80
CA GLY A 162 -0.11 -20.24 30.61
C GLY A 162 0.92 -19.53 29.73
N ALA A 163 2.23 -19.73 29.96
CA ALA A 163 3.28 -19.14 29.13
C ALA A 163 3.24 -19.65 27.68
N ALA A 164 3.03 -20.95 27.47
CA ALA A 164 2.89 -21.52 26.13
C ALA A 164 1.69 -20.91 25.38
N LEU A 165 0.55 -20.75 26.06
CA LEU A 165 -0.63 -20.08 25.50
C LEU A 165 -0.34 -18.61 25.19
N GLN A 166 0.36 -17.88 26.06
CA GLN A 166 0.72 -16.49 25.81
C GLN A 166 1.64 -16.32 24.60
N ILE A 167 2.60 -17.22 24.40
CA ILE A 167 3.46 -17.21 23.21
C ILE A 167 2.60 -17.37 21.94
N LEU A 168 1.65 -18.32 21.94
CA LEU A 168 0.73 -18.52 20.82
C LEU A 168 -0.14 -17.27 20.56
N VAL A 169 -0.66 -16.65 21.62
CA VAL A 169 -1.43 -15.41 21.55
C VAL A 169 -0.59 -14.27 20.96
N CYS A 170 0.64 -14.07 21.43
CA CYS A 170 1.54 -13.06 20.88
C CYS A 170 1.86 -13.28 19.40
N VAL A 171 2.15 -14.52 19.00
CA VAL A 171 2.39 -14.88 17.59
C VAL A 171 1.14 -14.66 16.73
N TYR A 172 -0.04 -15.01 17.25
CA TYR A 172 -1.31 -14.76 16.57
C TYR A 172 -1.52 -13.25 16.33
N PHE A 173 -1.42 -12.43 17.38
CA PHE A 173 -1.61 -10.99 17.27
C PHE A 173 -0.55 -10.32 16.39
N TRP A 174 0.70 -10.77 16.44
CA TRP A 174 1.75 -10.31 15.53
C TRP A 174 1.39 -10.56 14.06
N ARG A 175 0.95 -11.77 13.72
CA ARG A 175 0.53 -12.10 12.34
C ARG A 175 -0.76 -11.38 11.92
N ALA A 176 -1.68 -11.16 12.86
CA ALA A 176 -2.96 -10.50 12.60
C ALA A 176 -2.86 -8.96 12.62
N ALA A 177 -1.75 -8.38 13.08
CA ALA A 177 -1.61 -6.94 13.30
C ALA A 177 -2.02 -6.06 12.09
N PRO A 178 -1.55 -6.30 10.85
CA PRO A 178 -1.96 -5.50 9.70
C PRO A 178 -3.48 -5.56 9.44
N MET A 179 -4.07 -6.74 9.65
CA MET A 179 -5.52 -6.95 9.49
C MET A 179 -6.33 -6.24 10.57
N LEU A 180 -5.88 -6.28 11.83
CA LEU A 180 -6.55 -5.65 12.96
C LEU A 180 -6.64 -4.14 12.77
N VAL A 181 -5.53 -3.51 12.37
CA VAL A 181 -5.54 -2.06 12.17
C VAL A 181 -6.40 -1.69 10.96
N ARG A 182 -6.31 -2.41 9.84
CA ARG A 182 -7.17 -2.18 8.68
C ARG A 182 -8.66 -2.27 9.03
N THR A 183 -9.03 -3.22 9.88
CA THR A 183 -10.42 -3.43 10.32
C THR A 183 -10.89 -2.29 11.21
N ASP A 184 -10.09 -1.89 12.20
CA ASP A 184 -10.37 -0.73 13.06
C ASP A 184 -10.52 0.56 12.24
N ARG A 185 -9.60 0.82 11.30
CA ARG A 185 -9.68 2.02 10.45
C ARG A 185 -10.90 2.01 9.55
N THR A 186 -11.24 0.86 8.97
CA THR A 186 -12.47 0.73 8.18
C THR A 186 -13.72 0.99 9.03
N ALA A 187 -13.75 0.51 10.27
CA ALA A 187 -14.83 0.79 11.22
C ALA A 187 -14.93 2.28 11.59
N ARG A 188 -13.81 3.01 11.59
CA ARG A 188 -13.74 4.47 11.77
C ARG A 188 -14.03 5.27 10.48
N GLY A 189 -14.46 4.61 9.41
CA GLY A 189 -14.83 5.26 8.15
C GLY A 189 -13.68 5.49 7.17
N PHE A 190 -12.47 5.02 7.47
CA PHE A 190 -11.37 5.07 6.50
C PHE A 190 -11.61 4.11 5.34
N ARG A 191 -11.25 4.52 4.13
CA ARG A 191 -11.36 3.72 2.91
C ARG A 191 -9.98 3.52 2.29
N LEU A 192 -9.72 2.32 1.78
CA LEU A 192 -8.49 2.05 1.03
C LEU A 192 -8.46 2.92 -0.23
N TRP A 193 -7.46 3.80 -0.34
CA TRP A 193 -7.28 4.65 -1.50
C TRP A 193 -6.46 3.96 -2.57
N ARG A 194 -5.23 3.57 -2.21
CA ARG A 194 -4.29 2.83 -3.06
C ARG A 194 -3.23 2.14 -2.20
N VAL A 195 -2.54 1.17 -2.79
CA VAL A 195 -1.33 0.59 -2.23
C VAL A 195 -0.13 1.29 -2.87
N ILE A 196 0.86 1.67 -2.08
CA ILE A 196 2.08 2.34 -2.56
C ILE A 196 3.29 1.57 -2.06
N ALA A 197 4.22 1.28 -2.96
CA ALA A 197 5.51 0.71 -2.63
C ALA A 197 6.49 1.81 -2.17
N ALA A 198 7.02 1.70 -0.97
CA ALA A 198 8.01 2.63 -0.43
C ALA A 198 9.08 1.89 0.36
N ARG A 199 10.24 2.51 0.54
CA ARG A 199 11.34 1.92 1.35
C ARG A 199 11.08 2.00 2.84
N SER A 200 10.37 3.04 3.26
CA SER A 200 10.05 3.32 4.65
C SER A 200 8.83 4.24 4.70
N GLU A 201 8.25 4.38 5.88
CA GLU A 201 7.15 5.31 6.13
C GLU A 201 7.54 6.77 5.80
N ARG A 202 8.80 7.17 6.06
CA ARG A 202 9.31 8.49 5.68
C ARG A 202 9.32 8.70 4.16
N ASP A 203 9.74 7.69 3.41
CA ASP A 203 9.76 7.71 1.94
C ASP A 203 8.32 7.72 1.37
N LEU A 204 7.39 7.05 2.04
CA LEU A 204 5.98 7.10 1.71
C LEU A 204 5.39 8.49 1.94
N HIS A 205 5.66 9.13 3.09
CA HIS A 205 5.16 10.48 3.36
C HIS A 205 5.66 11.50 2.33
N ARG A 206 6.92 11.39 1.89
CA ARG A 206 7.45 12.21 0.79
C ARG A 206 6.67 12.00 -0.51
N GLN A 207 6.35 10.75 -0.85
CA GLN A 207 5.51 10.46 -2.01
C GLN A 207 4.09 11.01 -1.83
N MET A 208 3.51 10.92 -0.63
CA MET A 208 2.19 11.45 -0.33
C MET A 208 2.12 12.97 -0.52
N THR A 209 3.17 13.72 -0.16
CA THR A 209 3.23 15.16 -0.43
C THR A 209 3.10 15.50 -1.92
N SER A 210 3.63 14.66 -2.81
CA SER A 210 3.45 14.82 -4.27
C SER A 210 2.12 14.30 -4.82
N LEU A 211 1.56 13.25 -4.22
CA LEU A 211 0.36 12.58 -4.74
C LEU A 211 -0.95 13.20 -4.24
N ALA A 212 -0.95 13.71 -3.02
CA ALA A 212 -2.11 14.30 -2.37
C ALA A 212 -1.65 15.34 -1.34
N PRO A 213 -1.26 16.54 -1.78
CA PRO A 213 -0.70 17.58 -0.92
C PRO A 213 -1.70 18.06 0.16
N ASP A 214 -2.99 17.94 -0.11
CA ASP A 214 -4.06 18.39 0.78
C ASP A 214 -4.32 17.42 1.95
N LEU A 215 -3.88 16.16 1.85
CA LEU A 215 -4.15 15.15 2.86
C LEU A 215 -3.17 15.22 4.03
N ARG A 216 -3.70 15.15 5.25
CA ARG A 216 -2.91 15.23 6.49
C ARG A 216 -2.69 13.86 7.11
N PHE A 217 -1.49 13.58 7.60
CA PHE A 217 -1.26 12.31 8.29
C PHE A 217 -2.04 12.24 9.61
N PHE A 218 -2.73 11.13 9.85
CA PHE A 218 -3.63 10.94 11.01
C PHE A 218 -2.91 11.12 12.35
N HIS A 219 -1.63 10.73 12.43
CA HIS A 219 -0.81 10.87 13.63
C HIS A 219 0.06 12.14 13.66
N ALA A 220 -0.04 13.04 12.67
CA ALA A 220 0.70 14.29 12.70
C ALA A 220 0.17 15.22 13.81
N ALA A 221 1.07 15.95 14.46
CA ALA A 221 0.71 17.00 15.41
C ALA A 221 -0.23 18.01 14.71
N ALA A 222 -1.30 18.42 15.40
CA ALA A 222 -2.20 19.42 14.89
C ALA A 222 -1.43 20.70 14.55
N ARG A 223 -1.64 21.26 13.36
CA ARG A 223 -1.08 22.58 13.02
C ARG A 223 -1.61 23.57 14.07
N PRO A 224 -0.77 24.35 14.75
CA PRO A 224 -1.28 25.41 15.61
C PRO A 224 -2.15 26.32 14.73
N MET A 225 -3.40 26.52 15.14
CA MET A 225 -4.28 27.51 14.53
C MET A 225 -3.51 28.84 14.47
N PRO A 226 -3.45 29.54 13.31
CA PRO A 226 -2.94 30.90 13.32
C PRO A 226 -3.74 31.66 14.36
N LYS A 227 -3.05 32.25 15.36
CA LYS A 227 -3.68 33.13 16.35
C LYS A 227 -4.57 34.09 15.58
N ARG A 228 -5.87 34.06 15.84
CA ARG A 228 -6.80 35.07 15.37
C ARG A 228 -6.21 36.40 15.81
N VAL A 229 -5.68 37.19 14.87
CA VAL A 229 -5.27 38.56 15.15
C VAL A 229 -6.57 39.25 15.49
N GLU A 230 -6.80 39.48 16.78
CA GLU A 230 -7.85 40.39 17.24
C GLU A 230 -7.51 41.75 16.64
N ALA A 231 -8.27 42.14 15.63
CA ALA A 231 -8.28 43.51 15.15
C ALA A 231 -8.75 44.38 16.32
N ARG A 232 -7.84 45.21 16.84
CA ARG A 232 -8.15 46.36 17.69
C ARG A 232 -8.10 47.61 16.83
#